data_AF-A0AA39MSZ1-F1
#
_entry.id   AF-A0AA39MSZ1-F1
#
_cell.length_a   1.000
_cell.length_b   1.000
_cell.length_c   1.000
_cell.angle_alpha   90.00
_cell.angle_beta   90.00
_cell.angle_gamma   90.00
#
_symmetry.space_group_name_H-M   'P 1'
#
loop_
_entity.id
_entity.type
_entity.pdbx_description
1 polymer ?
#
loop_
_entity_poly.entity_id
_entity_poly.type
_entity_poly.pdbx_seq_one_letter_code
_entity_poly.pdbx_strand_id
1 'polypeptide(L)'
;MVSNFLLLQVAIDTIREMVSSYRRVTKQIKQSPGLPVSNPITPFWSIPASPIQKEGSSAALPASADVVITGSGITGTAFACTLLDTDESLDVMMLEARDACSGATAWNGGHITPLLYHDYLELKEKHGAEAAKQIIRFRLSHLDVLIGVAEEEGMDGREPVSKGGNI
;
A
#
# COMPACT_ATOMS: atom_id res chain seq x y z
N MET A 1 0.08 -12.39 53.06
CA MET A 1 -0.89 -11.27 53.04
C MET A 1 -0.18 -10.10 52.37
N VAL A 2 -0.52 -9.76 51.12
CA VAL A 2 0.17 -8.68 50.40
C VAL A 2 -0.19 -7.35 51.06
N SER A 3 0.82 -6.54 51.38
CA SER A 3 0.60 -5.24 52.03
C SER A 3 -0.22 -4.32 51.11
N ASN A 4 -1.26 -3.68 51.65
CA ASN A 4 -2.06 -2.67 50.94
C ASN A 4 -1.20 -1.54 50.35
N PHE A 5 -0.04 -1.26 50.98
CA PHE A 5 0.93 -0.31 50.47
C PHE A 5 1.60 -0.77 49.17
N LEU A 6 1.97 -2.06 49.09
CA LEU A 6 2.58 -2.64 47.90
C LEU A 6 1.58 -2.68 46.73
N LEU A 7 0.33 -3.04 47.01
CA LEU A 7 -0.77 -2.98 46.04
C LEU A 7 -1.00 -1.57 45.50
N LEU A 8 -1.02 -0.56 46.39
CA LEU A 8 -1.17 0.84 46.00
C LEU A 8 0.01 1.33 45.15
N GLN A 9 1.24 0.97 45.52
CA GLN A 9 2.44 1.35 44.78
C GLN A 9 2.43 0.77 43.36
N VAL A 10 2.14 -0.54 43.23
CA VAL A 10 2.02 -1.21 41.92
C VAL A 10 0.91 -0.57 41.08
N ALA A 11 -0.23 -0.25 41.68
CA ALA A 11 -1.32 0.43 40.97
C ALA A 11 -0.91 1.82 40.45
N ILE A 12 -0.20 2.61 41.27
CA ILE A 12 0.30 3.93 40.85
C ILE A 12 1.31 3.81 39.72
N ASP A 13 2.26 2.89 39.81
CA ASP A 13 3.29 2.70 38.78
C ASP A 13 2.66 2.22 37.47
N THR A 14 1.70 1.30 37.54
CA THR A 14 0.93 0.82 36.37
C THR A 14 0.15 1.96 35.70
N ILE A 15 -0.54 2.80 36.49
CA ILE A 15 -1.28 3.96 35.96
C ILE A 15 -0.31 4.96 35.30
N ARG A 16 0.84 5.22 35.91
CA ARG A 16 1.86 6.11 35.34
C ARG A 16 2.39 5.59 34.01
N GLU A 17 2.68 4.30 33.92
CA GLU A 17 3.14 3.66 32.68
C GLU A 17 2.05 3.66 31.60
N MET A 18 0.80 3.41 31.97
CA MET A 18 -0.33 3.49 31.05
C MET A 18 -0.51 4.92 30.52
N VAL A 19 -0.46 5.94 31.40
CA VAL A 19 -0.59 7.34 31.02
C VAL A 19 0.59 7.79 30.14
N SER A 20 1.82 7.38 30.45
CA SER A 20 2.99 7.73 29.64
C SER A 20 2.92 7.08 28.26
N SER A 21 2.51 5.81 28.19
CA SER A 21 2.29 5.08 26.94
C SER A 21 1.20 5.73 26.10
N TYR A 22 0.05 6.05 26.72
CA TYR A 22 -1.05 6.73 26.05
C TYR A 22 -0.63 8.10 25.50
N ARG A 23 0.11 8.90 26.28
CA ARG A 23 0.63 10.19 25.82
C ARG A 23 1.60 10.03 24.66
N ARG A 24 2.49 9.04 24.70
CA ARG A 24 3.45 8.76 23.61
C ARG A 24 2.73 8.40 22.32
N VAL A 25 1.79 7.46 22.38
CA VAL A 25 0.99 7.04 21.22
C VAL A 25 0.17 8.19 20.68
N THR A 26 -0.50 8.94 21.55
CA THR A 26 -1.30 10.12 21.15
C THR A 26 -0.43 11.20 20.49
N LYS A 27 0.79 11.41 20.99
CA LYS A 27 1.75 12.34 20.37
C LYS A 27 2.16 11.86 18.97
N GLN A 28 2.45 10.57 18.80
CA GLN A 28 2.82 9.99 17.51
C GLN A 28 1.67 10.06 16.50
N ILE A 29 0.44 9.71 16.90
CA ILE A 29 -0.75 9.77 16.04
C ILE A 29 -1.02 11.20 15.56
N LYS A 30 -0.77 12.20 16.42
CA LYS A 30 -0.97 13.62 16.08
C LYS A 30 0.17 14.22 15.28
N GLN A 31 1.32 13.56 15.20
CA GLN A 31 2.48 14.10 14.50
C GLN A 31 2.36 13.79 13.01
N SER A 32 2.61 14.80 12.17
CA SER A 32 2.72 14.58 10.71
C SER A 32 3.86 13.58 10.44
N PRO A 33 3.70 12.64 9.50
CA PRO A 33 4.76 11.71 9.12
C PRO A 33 5.99 12.42 8.52
N GLY A 34 5.87 13.70 8.15
CA GLY A 34 6.94 14.48 7.55
C GLY A 34 7.21 14.08 6.09
N LEU A 35 8.30 14.62 5.54
CA LEU A 35 8.78 14.22 4.22
C LEU A 35 9.49 12.85 4.28
N PRO A 36 9.58 12.14 3.15
CA PRO A 36 10.41 10.94 3.06
C PRO A 36 11.84 11.17 3.55
N VAL A 37 12.43 10.15 4.20
CA VAL A 37 13.85 10.16 4.57
C VAL A 37 14.75 10.22 3.32
N SER A 38 15.89 10.89 3.42
CA SER A 38 16.80 11.14 2.30
C SER A 38 17.51 9.90 1.75
N ASN A 39 17.65 8.84 2.56
CA ASN A 39 18.31 7.59 2.17
C ASN A 39 17.43 6.39 2.56
N PRO A 40 16.33 6.13 1.82
CA PRO A 40 15.48 4.97 2.08
C PRO A 40 16.19 3.67 1.70
N ILE A 41 15.73 2.55 2.28
CA ILE A 41 16.19 1.22 1.87
C ILE A 41 15.55 0.89 0.52
N THR A 42 16.33 0.30 -0.40
CA THR A 42 15.83 -0.16 -1.70
C THR A 42 15.00 -1.43 -1.54
N PRO A 43 13.76 -1.49 -2.05
CA PRO A 43 12.97 -2.72 -2.07
C PRO A 43 13.67 -3.79 -2.90
N PHE A 44 13.67 -5.04 -2.42
CA PHE A 44 14.32 -6.16 -3.12
C PHE A 44 13.77 -6.35 -4.55
N TRP A 45 12.46 -6.20 -4.72
CA TRP A 45 11.75 -6.38 -6.00
C TRP A 45 11.96 -5.23 -6.99
N SER A 46 12.63 -4.14 -6.57
CA SER A 46 13.05 -3.05 -7.47
C SER A 46 14.46 -3.27 -8.03
N ILE A 47 15.01 -4.47 -7.89
CA ILE A 47 16.33 -4.86 -8.40
C ILE A 47 16.13 -6.00 -9.41
N PRO A 48 16.52 -5.82 -10.69
CA PRO A 48 17.11 -4.62 -11.27
C PRO A 48 16.12 -3.45 -11.35
N ALA A 49 16.65 -2.23 -11.45
CA ALA A 49 15.83 -1.04 -11.62
C ALA A 49 14.97 -1.14 -12.88
N SER A 50 13.69 -0.79 -12.76
CA SER A 50 12.78 -0.68 -13.91
C SER A 50 13.24 0.47 -14.82
N PRO A 51 13.09 0.36 -16.17
CA PRO A 51 13.36 1.45 -17.09
C PRO A 51 12.64 2.75 -16.68
N ILE A 52 11.41 2.63 -16.16
CA ILE A 52 10.60 3.79 -15.81
C ILE A 52 10.90 4.39 -14.43
N GLN A 53 11.85 3.83 -13.67
CA GLN A 53 12.08 4.15 -12.26
C GLN A 53 12.31 5.65 -12.01
N LYS A 54 12.99 6.33 -12.94
CA LYS A 54 13.36 7.75 -12.85
C LYS A 54 12.77 8.61 -13.97
N GLU A 55 11.75 8.11 -14.66
CA GLU A 55 11.13 8.85 -15.75
C GLU A 55 10.54 10.17 -15.23
N GLY A 56 10.74 11.24 -16.01
CA GLY A 56 10.31 12.58 -15.64
C GLY A 56 11.08 13.23 -14.47
N SER A 57 12.04 12.55 -13.82
CA SER A 57 12.74 13.10 -12.64
C SER A 57 13.59 14.35 -12.93
N SER A 58 13.99 14.53 -14.19
CA SER A 58 14.73 15.70 -14.67
C SER A 58 13.87 16.69 -15.47
N ALA A 59 12.60 16.37 -15.71
CA ALA A 59 11.70 17.22 -16.46
C ALA A 59 11.24 18.42 -15.62
N ALA A 60 11.10 19.58 -16.26
CA ALA A 60 10.44 20.70 -15.61
C ALA A 60 8.95 20.38 -15.44
N LEU A 61 8.39 20.71 -14.28
CA LEU A 61 6.95 20.54 -14.05
C LEU A 61 6.18 21.48 -14.99
N PRO A 62 5.10 21.01 -15.64
CA PRO A 62 4.24 21.86 -16.43
C PRO A 62 3.58 22.92 -15.53
N ALA A 63 3.22 24.06 -16.13
CA ALA A 63 2.58 25.16 -15.40
C ALA A 63 1.16 24.81 -14.91
N SER A 64 0.51 23.87 -15.59
CA SER A 64 -0.85 23.39 -15.33
C SER A 64 -0.99 21.95 -15.81
N ALA A 65 -1.96 21.23 -15.27
CA ALA A 65 -2.43 19.94 -15.75
C ALA A 65 -3.94 19.86 -15.45
N ASP A 66 -4.70 19.10 -16.23
CA ASP A 66 -6.12 18.86 -15.97
C ASP A 66 -6.30 18.00 -14.70
N VAL A 67 -5.43 17.01 -14.52
CA VAL A 67 -5.45 16.11 -13.37
C VAL A 67 -4.05 15.92 -12.80
N VAL A 68 -3.94 16.06 -11.48
CA VAL A 68 -2.71 15.80 -10.73
C VAL A 68 -2.88 14.59 -9.82
N ILE A 69 -2.06 13.57 -10.04
CA ILE A 69 -2.05 12.33 -9.25
C ILE A 69 -0.85 12.36 -8.32
N THR A 70 -1.08 12.18 -7.02
CA THR A 70 -0.01 12.13 -6.01
C THR A 70 0.25 10.68 -5.60
N GLY A 71 1.42 10.17 -5.95
CA GLY A 71 1.88 8.82 -5.71
C GLY A 71 1.73 7.93 -6.94
N SER A 72 2.81 7.29 -7.37
CA SER A 72 2.83 6.43 -8.55
C SER A 72 2.66 4.94 -8.21
N GLY A 73 2.12 4.63 -7.04
CA GLY A 73 1.81 3.26 -6.66
C GLY A 73 0.63 2.70 -7.46
N ILE A 74 0.31 1.41 -7.24
CA ILE A 74 -0.75 0.69 -7.97
C ILE A 74 -2.08 1.45 -8.05
N THR A 75 -2.48 2.16 -7.00
CA THR A 75 -3.71 2.97 -7.00
C THR A 75 -3.62 4.17 -7.94
N GLY A 76 -2.51 4.91 -7.91
CA GLY A 76 -2.32 6.08 -8.78
C GLY A 76 -2.19 5.68 -10.25
N THR A 77 -1.44 4.61 -10.52
CA THR A 77 -1.28 4.06 -11.87
C THR A 77 -2.59 3.49 -12.42
N ALA A 78 -3.33 2.70 -11.64
CA ALA A 78 -4.61 2.17 -12.08
C ALA A 78 -5.62 3.30 -12.38
N PHE A 79 -5.65 4.35 -11.55
CA PHE A 79 -6.48 5.51 -11.80
C PHE A 79 -6.07 6.25 -13.09
N ALA A 80 -4.77 6.49 -13.30
CA ALA A 80 -4.26 7.13 -14.52
C ALA A 80 -4.63 6.32 -15.77
N CYS A 81 -4.44 5.00 -15.72
CA CYS A 81 -4.76 4.09 -16.83
C CYS A 81 -6.26 4.18 -17.18
N THR A 82 -7.15 3.95 -16.22
CA THR A 82 -8.60 4.04 -16.45
C THR A 82 -9.05 5.43 -16.91
N LEU A 83 -8.42 6.49 -16.40
CA LEU A 83 -8.73 7.86 -16.80
C LEU A 83 -8.37 8.11 -18.26
N LEU A 84 -7.15 7.74 -18.67
CA LEU A 84 -6.66 7.93 -20.03
C LEU A 84 -7.38 7.02 -21.03
N ASP A 85 -7.77 5.80 -20.63
CA ASP A 85 -8.65 4.93 -21.44
C ASP A 85 -10.03 5.54 -21.70
N THR A 86 -10.50 6.38 -20.77
CA THR A 86 -11.80 7.06 -20.88
C THR A 86 -11.69 8.33 -21.72
N ASP A 87 -10.60 9.10 -21.54
CA ASP A 87 -10.35 10.36 -22.23
C ASP A 87 -8.85 10.63 -22.37
N GLU A 88 -8.30 10.27 -23.53
CA GLU A 88 -6.89 10.49 -23.88
C GLU A 88 -6.53 11.97 -24.08
N SER A 89 -7.51 12.89 -24.11
CA SER A 89 -7.26 14.32 -24.33
C SER A 89 -6.84 15.08 -23.08
N LEU A 90 -6.95 14.45 -21.90
CA LEU A 90 -6.60 15.06 -20.61
C LEU A 90 -5.10 15.15 -20.40
N ASP A 91 -4.64 16.31 -19.91
CA ASP A 91 -3.27 16.49 -19.42
C ASP A 91 -3.14 15.96 -17.98
N VAL A 92 -2.53 14.78 -17.83
CA VAL A 92 -2.40 14.08 -16.55
C VAL A 92 -0.95 14.14 -16.06
N MET A 93 -0.74 14.77 -14.90
CA MET A 93 0.56 14.82 -14.23
C MET A 93 0.58 13.90 -13.01
N MET A 94 1.52 12.95 -12.98
CA MET A 94 1.75 12.08 -11.83
C MET A 94 3.02 12.50 -11.07
N LEU A 95 2.90 12.69 -9.76
CA LEU A 95 3.97 13.12 -8.87
C LEU A 95 4.33 12.02 -7.90
N GLU A 96 5.60 11.65 -7.82
CA GLU A 96 6.14 10.71 -6.82
C GLU A 96 7.27 11.40 -6.03
N ALA A 97 7.30 11.18 -4.71
CA ALA A 97 8.27 11.84 -3.84
C ALA A 97 9.65 11.14 -3.85
N ARG A 98 9.72 9.95 -4.45
CA ARG A 98 10.92 9.12 -4.62
C ARG A 98 10.98 8.63 -6.07
N ASP A 99 11.50 7.42 -6.28
CA ASP A 99 11.44 6.71 -7.55
C ASP A 99 10.03 6.12 -7.79
N ALA A 100 9.67 5.95 -9.07
CA ALA A 100 8.39 5.39 -9.47
C ALA A 100 8.14 4.01 -8.82
N CYS A 101 6.93 3.83 -8.28
CA CYS A 101 6.44 2.61 -7.61
C CYS A 101 7.22 2.19 -6.35
N SER A 102 8.16 3.00 -5.83
CA SER A 102 9.03 2.65 -4.69
C SER A 102 8.33 2.58 -3.31
N GLY A 103 7.08 3.04 -3.24
CA GLY A 103 6.21 2.92 -2.07
C GLY A 103 5.77 1.47 -1.84
N ALA A 104 4.66 1.29 -1.10
CA ALA A 104 4.15 -0.03 -0.70
C ALA A 104 4.04 -1.06 -1.85
N THR A 105 3.78 -0.60 -3.08
CA THR A 105 3.73 -1.43 -4.29
C THR A 105 4.99 -2.25 -4.51
N ALA A 106 6.19 -1.72 -4.22
CA ALA A 106 7.44 -2.46 -4.39
C ALA A 106 7.78 -3.43 -3.23
N TRP A 107 6.99 -3.46 -2.16
CA TRP A 107 7.27 -4.25 -0.94
C TRP A 107 6.37 -5.47 -0.76
N ASN A 108 5.35 -5.67 -1.61
CA ASN A 108 4.40 -6.78 -1.49
C ASN A 108 4.89 -8.10 -2.13
N GLY A 109 5.99 -8.08 -2.87
CA GLY A 109 6.54 -9.25 -3.58
C GLY A 109 5.63 -9.84 -4.66
N GLY A 110 4.76 -9.03 -5.25
CA GLY A 110 3.81 -9.48 -6.25
C GLY A 110 2.67 -10.32 -5.68
N HIS A 111 2.50 -10.37 -4.36
CA HIS A 111 1.40 -11.10 -3.74
C HIS A 111 0.08 -10.37 -4.00
N ILE A 112 -0.68 -10.90 -4.96
CA ILE A 112 -2.01 -10.42 -5.30
C ILE A 112 -3.00 -11.57 -5.09
N THR A 113 -3.41 -11.75 -3.84
CA THR A 113 -4.34 -12.84 -3.46
C THR A 113 -5.55 -12.25 -2.76
N PRO A 114 -6.77 -12.43 -3.29
CA PRO A 114 -7.96 -12.07 -2.55
C PRO A 114 -8.15 -13.04 -1.38
N LEU A 115 -8.15 -12.53 -0.15
CA LEU A 115 -8.51 -13.32 1.03
C LEU A 115 -10.04 -13.50 1.06
N LEU A 116 -10.50 -14.69 0.66
CA LEU A 116 -11.93 -14.99 0.47
C LEU A 116 -12.56 -15.63 1.71
N TYR A 117 -12.03 -16.78 2.13
CA TYR A 117 -12.68 -17.62 3.15
C TYR A 117 -12.45 -17.11 4.57
N HIS A 118 -11.20 -16.75 4.87
CA HIS A 118 -10.80 -16.26 6.19
C HIS A 118 -11.59 -15.00 6.59
N ASP A 119 -11.71 -14.05 5.67
CA ASP A 119 -12.28 -12.73 5.97
C ASP A 119 -13.81 -12.72 5.96
N TYR A 120 -14.48 -13.70 5.33
CA TYR A 120 -15.94 -13.68 5.24
C TYR A 120 -16.61 -13.69 6.61
N LEU A 121 -16.12 -14.51 7.55
CA LEU A 121 -16.70 -14.62 8.88
C LEU A 121 -16.60 -13.30 9.65
N GLU A 122 -15.42 -12.68 9.63
CA GLU A 122 -15.17 -11.39 10.28
C GLU A 122 -15.98 -10.26 9.62
N LEU A 123 -15.99 -10.19 8.29
CA LEU A 123 -16.75 -9.19 7.55
C LEU A 123 -18.26 -9.34 7.78
N LYS A 124 -18.76 -10.58 7.83
CA LYS A 124 -20.17 -10.85 8.12
C LYS A 124 -20.54 -10.43 9.53
N GLU A 125 -19.69 -10.71 10.52
CA GLU A 125 -19.92 -10.29 11.90
C GLU A 125 -19.96 -8.77 12.03
N LYS A 126 -19.03 -8.06 11.38
CA LYS A 126 -18.88 -6.61 11.50
C LYS A 126 -19.85 -5.80 10.64
N HIS A 127 -20.19 -6.28 9.45
CA HIS A 127 -20.92 -5.52 8.43
C HIS A 127 -22.19 -6.22 7.89
N GLY A 128 -22.46 -7.45 8.32
CA GLY A 128 -23.58 -8.26 7.82
C GLY A 128 -23.25 -9.03 6.55
N ALA A 129 -24.07 -10.04 6.26
CA ALA A 129 -23.79 -11.01 5.19
C ALA A 129 -23.77 -10.40 3.79
N GLU A 130 -24.68 -9.45 3.49
CA GLU A 130 -24.76 -8.85 2.16
C GLU A 130 -23.57 -7.94 1.85
N ALA A 131 -23.17 -7.09 2.81
CA ALA A 131 -21.96 -6.27 2.68
C ALA A 131 -20.70 -7.15 2.54
N ALA A 132 -20.59 -8.22 3.34
CA ALA A 132 -19.48 -9.16 3.24
C ALA A 132 -19.39 -9.81 1.84
N LYS A 133 -20.52 -10.25 1.27
CA LYS A 133 -20.58 -10.78 -0.11
C LYS A 133 -20.16 -9.74 -1.14
N GLN A 134 -20.60 -8.49 -1.00
CA GLN A 134 -20.22 -7.41 -1.91
C GLN A 134 -18.71 -7.14 -1.87
N ILE A 135 -18.12 -7.08 -0.68
CA ILE A 135 -16.66 -6.89 -0.51
C ILE A 135 -15.88 -8.05 -1.15
N ILE A 136 -16.33 -9.29 -0.94
CA ILE A 136 -15.68 -10.47 -1.54
C ILE A 136 -15.78 -10.45 -3.06
N ARG A 137 -16.96 -10.16 -3.62
CA ARG A 137 -17.16 -10.04 -5.06
C ARG A 137 -16.30 -8.93 -5.66
N PHE A 138 -16.22 -7.80 -4.99
CA PHE A 138 -15.36 -6.69 -5.39
C PHE A 138 -13.88 -7.11 -5.38
N ARG A 139 -13.40 -7.80 -4.34
CA ARG A 139 -12.01 -8.31 -4.32
C ARG A 139 -11.75 -9.29 -5.46
N LEU A 140 -12.69 -10.19 -5.75
CA LEU A 140 -12.59 -11.16 -6.84
C LEU A 140 -12.52 -10.50 -8.22
N SER A 141 -13.28 -9.42 -8.45
CA SER A 141 -13.29 -8.76 -9.76
C SER A 141 -11.96 -8.11 -10.15
N HIS A 142 -11.05 -7.89 -9.20
CA HIS A 142 -9.70 -7.40 -9.52
C HIS A 142 -8.83 -8.47 -10.17
N LEU A 143 -9.12 -9.75 -9.94
CA LEU A 143 -8.30 -10.84 -10.47
C LEU A 143 -8.33 -10.84 -12.00
N ASP A 144 -9.51 -10.75 -12.59
CA ASP A 144 -9.68 -10.75 -14.05
C ASP A 144 -9.00 -9.53 -14.68
N VAL A 145 -9.11 -8.35 -14.06
CA VAL A 145 -8.45 -7.12 -14.52
C VAL A 145 -6.93 -7.26 -14.48
N LEU A 146 -6.39 -7.79 -13.39
CA LEU A 146 -4.94 -7.95 -13.26
C LEU A 146 -4.37 -9.00 -14.21
N ILE A 147 -5.11 -10.07 -14.47
CA ILE A 147 -4.76 -11.06 -15.49
C ILE A 147 -4.77 -10.39 -16.88
N GLY A 148 -5.81 -9.64 -17.21
CA GLY A 148 -5.91 -8.93 -18.48
C GLY A 148 -4.74 -7.96 -18.70
N VAL A 149 -4.43 -7.13 -17.72
CA VAL A 149 -3.27 -6.21 -17.79
C VAL A 149 -1.95 -6.99 -17.95
N ALA A 150 -1.78 -8.11 -17.24
CA ALA A 150 -0.58 -8.92 -17.41
C ALA A 150 -0.48 -9.53 -18.82
N GLU A 151 -1.59 -9.92 -19.43
CA GLU A 151 -1.63 -10.42 -20.81
C GLU A 151 -1.30 -9.31 -21.83
N GLU A 152 -1.87 -8.12 -21.66
CA GLU A 152 -1.64 -6.95 -22.52
C GLU A 152 -0.17 -6.50 -22.50
N GLU A 153 0.45 -6.50 -21.32
CA GLU A 153 1.85 -6.13 -21.13
C GLU A 153 2.84 -7.27 -21.44
N GLY A 154 2.35 -8.44 -21.88
CA GLY A 154 3.19 -9.61 -22.19
C GLY A 154 3.86 -10.24 -20.97
N MET A 155 3.28 -10.08 -19.79
CA MET A 155 3.74 -10.59 -18.49
C MET A 155 3.00 -11.87 -18.04
N ASP A 156 2.36 -12.59 -18.97
CA ASP A 156 1.49 -13.77 -18.72
C ASP A 156 2.22 -15.03 -18.19
N GLY A 157 3.53 -14.95 -17.97
CA GLY A 157 4.30 -15.97 -17.26
C GLY A 157 4.39 -17.33 -17.96
N ARG A 158 4.27 -17.39 -19.31
CA ARG A 158 4.60 -18.61 -20.07
C ARG A 158 6.09 -18.76 -20.41
N GLU A 159 6.98 -18.05 -19.73
CA GLU A 159 8.40 -18.45 -19.69
C GLU A 159 8.63 -19.56 -18.66
N PRO A 160 9.40 -20.62 -19.00
CA PRO A 160 9.58 -21.75 -18.12
C PRO A 160 10.30 -21.31 -16.85
N VAL A 161 9.61 -21.44 -15.71
CA VAL A 161 10.23 -21.37 -14.38
C VAL A 161 11.45 -22.29 -14.41
N SER A 162 12.65 -21.70 -14.44
CA SER A 162 13.88 -22.46 -14.25
C SER A 162 13.81 -23.04 -12.85
N LYS A 163 13.55 -24.35 -12.76
CA LYS A 163 13.71 -25.12 -11.54
C LYS A 163 15.14 -24.88 -11.02
N GLY A 164 15.29 -24.07 -9.98
CA GLY A 164 16.62 -23.77 -9.46
C GLY A 164 16.62 -22.67 -8.42
N GLY A 165 16.19 -22.99 -7.20
CA GLY A 165 16.34 -22.10 -6.05
C GLY A 165 15.82 -22.76 -4.79
N ASN A 166 16.66 -23.61 -4.18
CA ASN A 166 16.44 -24.06 -2.81
C ASN A 166 16.56 -22.88 -1.85
N ILE A 167 15.50 -22.62 -1.09
CA ILE A 167 15.54 -22.13 0.30
C ILE A 167 14.66 -23.04 1.14
#